data_AF-A0A7V3WP07-F1
#
_entry.id   AF-A0A7V3WP07-F1
#
_cell.length_a   1.000
_cell.length_b   1.000
_cell.length_c   1.000
_cell.angle_alpha   90.00
_cell.angle_beta   90.00
_cell.angle_gamma   90.00
#
_symmetry.space_group_name_H-M   'P 1'
#
loop_
_entity.id
_entity.type
_entity.pdbx_description
1 polymer ?
#
loop_
_entity_poly.entity_id
_entity_poly.type
_entity_poly.pdbx_seq_one_letter_code
_entity_poly.pdbx_strand_id
1 'polypeptide(L)'
;MSNATQTDRWTDSPRARWLAVAVYAVAMAWVESAVVLYLRTLTQRLDPATTTPLPPLERVTEAELVREAATLIMLGAVGWLAGRDRRTRAGYGLLAFGLWDIFYYVFLKPLTSWPRSLLDWDVLFLLPLPWWGPVAAPVSVALLMVLWGSLVTQLPPQRLQRSPPGLVWVLTALGVVLALYVFMADAIRVAPQGRQALQNLLPTRFNWLLFGCAWLLMATPVLHLLIQLTRRQPAQPTASQPE
;
A
#
# COMPACT_ATOMS: atom_id res chain seq x y z
N MET A 1 -2.60 46.98 2.69
CA MET A 1 -2.28 46.50 1.33
C MET A 1 -1.42 45.25 1.48
N SER A 2 -2.07 44.08 1.53
CA SER A 2 -2.01 43.02 0.51
C SER A 2 -0.63 42.37 0.36
N ASN A 3 -0.38 41.30 1.14
CA ASN A 3 0.55 40.23 0.75
C ASN A 3 0.44 38.92 1.55
N ALA A 4 -0.45 38.82 2.55
CA ALA A 4 -0.61 37.61 3.36
C ALA A 4 -1.56 36.54 2.79
N THR A 5 -2.20 36.76 1.62
CA THR A 5 -3.34 35.94 1.16
C THR A 5 -3.03 34.97 0.00
N GLN A 6 -1.75 34.79 -0.38
CA GLN A 6 -1.40 33.91 -1.51
C GLN A 6 -0.59 32.68 -1.11
N THR A 7 0.19 32.73 -0.02
CA THR A 7 0.99 31.60 0.48
C THR A 7 0.14 30.51 1.17
N ASP A 8 -1.00 30.86 1.78
CA ASP A 8 -1.91 29.88 2.41
C ASP A 8 -2.76 29.07 1.41
N ARG A 9 -2.92 29.54 0.17
CA ARG A 9 -3.84 28.91 -0.78
C ARG A 9 -3.36 27.56 -1.33
N TRP A 10 -2.05 27.32 -1.36
CA TRP A 10 -1.48 26.08 -1.91
C TRP A 10 -1.55 24.93 -0.91
N THR A 11 -1.24 25.19 0.36
CA THR A 11 -1.29 24.19 1.43
C THR A 11 -2.72 23.79 1.76
N ASP A 12 -3.74 24.60 1.46
CA ASP A 12 -5.12 24.26 1.82
C ASP A 12 -5.87 23.38 0.81
N SER A 13 -5.39 23.30 -0.44
CA SER A 13 -6.04 22.51 -1.49
C SER A 13 -5.81 21.00 -1.29
N PRO A 14 -6.87 20.18 -1.17
CA PRO A 14 -6.74 18.72 -1.11
C PRO A 14 -6.01 18.10 -2.31
N ARG A 15 -6.13 18.74 -3.49
CA ARG A 15 -5.43 18.30 -4.70
C ARG A 15 -3.93 18.53 -4.62
N ALA A 16 -3.53 19.69 -4.11
CA ALA A 16 -2.12 20.02 -3.94
C ALA A 16 -1.45 19.08 -2.93
N ARG A 17 -2.12 18.78 -1.81
CA ARG A 17 -1.64 17.80 -0.83
C ARG A 17 -1.54 16.40 -1.41
N TRP A 18 -2.56 15.96 -2.15
CA TRP A 18 -2.54 14.66 -2.83
C TRP A 18 -1.35 14.57 -3.79
N LEU A 19 -1.11 15.61 -4.59
CA LEU A 19 0.02 15.65 -5.50
C LEU A 19 1.35 15.61 -4.74
N ALA A 20 1.50 16.37 -3.66
CA ALA A 20 2.70 16.36 -2.83
C ALA A 20 2.97 14.97 -2.22
N VAL A 21 1.94 14.32 -1.69
CA VAL A 21 2.04 12.95 -1.14
C VAL A 21 2.38 11.94 -2.24
N ALA A 22 1.78 12.08 -3.42
CA ALA A 22 2.06 11.22 -4.56
C ALA A 22 3.50 11.36 -5.04
N VAL A 23 3.99 12.60 -5.21
CA VAL A 23 5.39 12.87 -5.59
C VAL A 23 6.35 12.32 -4.53
N TYR A 24 6.06 12.52 -3.25
CA TYR A 24 6.84 11.94 -2.15
C TYR A 24 6.90 10.41 -2.25
N ALA A 25 5.75 9.74 -2.38
CA ALA A 25 5.67 8.28 -2.42
C ALA A 25 6.42 7.69 -3.63
N VAL A 26 6.29 8.32 -4.80
CA VAL A 26 7.00 7.92 -6.02
C VAL A 26 8.51 8.13 -5.86
N ALA A 27 8.96 9.28 -5.35
CA ALA A 27 10.39 9.52 -5.12
C ALA A 27 10.98 8.55 -4.09
N MET A 28 10.24 8.28 -3.01
CA MET A 28 10.61 7.30 -2.00
C MET A 28 10.70 5.88 -2.59
N ALA A 29 9.76 5.50 -3.46
CA ALA A 29 9.78 4.19 -4.12
C ALA A 29 11.06 3.99 -4.93
N TRP A 30 11.52 5.02 -5.65
CA TRP A 30 12.81 4.97 -6.35
C TRP A 30 13.98 4.69 -5.41
N VAL A 31 14.02 5.37 -4.25
CA VAL A 31 15.07 5.16 -3.24
C VAL A 31 15.06 3.71 -2.76
N GLU A 32 13.89 3.15 -2.46
CA GLU A 32 13.78 1.75 -2.03
C GLU A 32 14.18 0.77 -3.14
N SER A 33 13.78 1.01 -4.39
CA SER A 33 14.22 0.18 -5.53
C SER A 33 15.73 0.24 -5.74
N ALA A 34 16.36 1.41 -5.54
CA ALA A 34 17.81 1.56 -5.60
C ALA A 34 18.52 0.83 -4.46
N VAL A 35 17.98 0.88 -3.24
CA VAL A 35 18.48 0.10 -2.10
C VAL A 35 18.41 -1.40 -2.40
N VAL A 36 17.30 -1.89 -2.96
CA VAL A 36 17.18 -3.29 -3.39
C VAL A 36 18.19 -3.65 -4.47
N LEU A 37 18.42 -2.79 -5.46
CA LEU A 37 19.50 -3.00 -6.44
C LEU A 37 20.87 -3.15 -5.75
N TYR A 38 21.20 -2.25 -4.80
CA TYR A 38 22.46 -2.33 -4.06
C TYR A 38 22.56 -3.63 -3.26
N LEU A 39 21.51 -4.03 -2.56
CA LEU A 39 21.49 -5.28 -1.79
C LEU A 39 21.66 -6.49 -2.68
N ARG A 40 20.94 -6.56 -3.80
CA ARG A 40 21.05 -7.65 -4.78
C ARG A 40 22.45 -7.71 -5.40
N THR A 41 23.09 -6.56 -5.60
CA THR A 41 24.48 -6.48 -6.08
C THR A 41 25.47 -6.94 -5.02
N LEU A 42 25.33 -6.48 -3.78
CA LEU A 42 26.22 -6.81 -2.66
C LEU A 42 26.11 -8.28 -2.23
N THR A 43 24.91 -8.85 -2.31
CA THR A 43 24.63 -10.26 -1.98
C THR A 43 24.83 -11.21 -3.17
N GLN A 44 25.20 -10.68 -4.34
CA GLN A 44 25.24 -11.40 -5.62
C GLN A 44 23.93 -12.15 -5.97
N ARG A 45 22.80 -11.61 -5.52
CA ARG A 45 21.46 -12.20 -5.62
C ARG A 45 20.54 -11.31 -6.45
N LEU A 46 20.78 -11.26 -7.77
CA LEU A 46 19.97 -10.46 -8.70
C LEU A 46 18.56 -11.02 -8.91
N ASP A 47 18.39 -12.34 -8.75
CA ASP A 47 17.10 -13.05 -8.84
C ASP A 47 16.67 -13.57 -7.45
N PRO A 48 15.49 -13.18 -6.93
CA PRO A 48 14.93 -13.69 -5.67
C PRO A 48 14.81 -15.23 -5.63
N ALA A 49 14.64 -15.88 -6.79
CA ALA A 49 14.46 -17.33 -6.90
C ALA A 49 15.77 -18.13 -6.95
N THR A 50 16.93 -17.51 -6.72
CA THR A 50 18.24 -18.19 -6.80
C THR A 50 18.41 -19.20 -5.64
N THR A 51 18.79 -20.43 -6.00
CA THR A 51 18.90 -21.60 -5.12
C THR A 51 20.23 -21.74 -4.37
N THR A 52 21.21 -20.86 -4.59
CA THR A 52 22.51 -20.91 -3.88
C THR A 52 22.37 -20.43 -2.42
N PRO A 53 23.02 -21.11 -1.46
CA PRO A 53 22.97 -20.71 -0.05
C PRO A 53 23.55 -19.31 0.13
N LEU A 54 22.84 -18.47 0.88
CA LEU A 54 23.32 -17.15 1.27
C LEU A 54 24.66 -17.28 2.02
N PRO A 55 25.67 -16.46 1.70
CA PRO A 55 26.68 -16.16 2.71
C PRO A 55 25.95 -15.56 3.92
N PRO A 56 26.25 -15.99 5.16
CA PRO A 56 25.54 -15.55 6.35
C PRO A 56 25.86 -14.08 6.64
N LEU A 57 25.21 -13.17 5.94
CA LEU A 57 25.31 -11.73 6.15
C LEU A 57 24.20 -11.31 7.12
N GLU A 58 24.26 -11.80 8.36
CA GLU A 58 23.24 -11.53 9.39
C GLU A 58 23.00 -10.02 9.59
N ARG A 59 24.07 -9.21 9.50
CA ARG A 59 24.00 -7.75 9.59
C ARG A 59 23.19 -7.10 8.46
N VAL A 60 23.21 -7.68 7.26
CA VAL A 60 22.41 -7.19 6.14
C VAL A 60 20.93 -7.48 6.40
N THR A 61 20.60 -8.66 6.94
CA THR A 61 19.22 -9.00 7.30
C THR A 61 18.64 -8.11 8.41
N GLU A 62 19.45 -7.76 9.42
CA GLU A 62 19.01 -6.83 10.48
C GLU A 62 18.78 -5.41 9.96
N ALA A 63 19.69 -4.91 9.10
CA ALA A 63 19.51 -3.62 8.45
C ALA A 63 18.24 -3.59 7.59
N GLU A 64 17.92 -4.68 6.89
CA GLU A 64 16.68 -4.79 6.11
C GLU A 64 15.42 -4.72 6.98
N LEU A 65 15.43 -5.39 8.12
CA LEU A 65 14.29 -5.37 9.05
C LEU A 65 14.04 -3.94 9.58
N VAL A 66 15.10 -3.23 9.94
CA VAL A 66 15.03 -1.84 10.40
C VAL A 66 14.61 -0.91 9.26
N ARG A 67 15.13 -1.12 8.05
CA ARG A 67 14.76 -0.35 6.86
C ARG A 67 13.26 -0.47 6.59
N GLU A 68 12.71 -1.67 6.54
CA GLU A 68 11.27 -1.88 6.33
C GLU A 68 10.41 -1.25 7.43
N ALA A 69 10.84 -1.33 8.70
CA ALA A 69 10.18 -0.62 9.79
C ALA A 69 10.21 0.90 9.56
N ALA A 70 11.35 1.44 9.11
CA ALA A 70 11.49 2.85 8.77
C ALA A 70 10.58 3.25 7.59
N THR A 71 10.46 2.41 6.55
CA THR A 71 9.53 2.59 5.43
C THR A 71 8.08 2.75 5.94
N LEU A 72 7.63 1.86 6.83
CA LEU A 72 6.29 1.93 7.42
C LEU A 72 6.09 3.20 8.25
N ILE A 73 7.09 3.59 9.04
CA ILE A 73 7.06 4.83 9.84
C ILE A 73 6.97 6.06 8.92
N MET A 74 7.76 6.11 7.86
CA MET A 74 7.77 7.19 6.88
C MET A 74 6.42 7.35 6.18
N LEU A 75 5.81 6.25 5.75
CA LEU A 75 4.47 6.23 5.13
C LEU A 75 3.38 6.68 6.12
N GLY A 76 3.45 6.23 7.37
CA GLY A 76 2.57 6.68 8.44
C GLY A 76 2.72 8.18 8.75
N ALA A 77 3.96 8.66 8.81
CA ALA A 77 4.28 10.05 9.11
C ALA A 77 3.77 11.01 8.03
N VAL A 78 4.00 10.71 6.74
CA VAL A 78 3.50 11.57 5.65
C VAL A 78 1.97 11.61 5.62
N GLY A 79 1.31 10.48 5.89
CA GLY A 79 -0.15 10.42 6.03
C GLY A 79 -0.64 11.29 7.19
N TRP A 80 0.02 11.22 8.34
CA TRP A 80 -0.31 12.01 9.53
C TRP A 80 -0.15 13.51 9.31
N LEU A 81 0.93 13.92 8.62
CA LEU A 81 1.22 15.32 8.31
C LEU A 81 0.26 15.90 7.26
N ALA A 82 -0.14 15.13 6.26
CA ALA A 82 -1.02 15.61 5.17
C ALA A 82 -2.50 15.71 5.57
N GLY A 83 -2.97 14.80 6.45
CA GLY A 83 -4.38 14.70 6.84
C GLY A 83 -4.79 15.65 7.97
N ARG A 84 -6.00 16.22 7.87
CA ARG A 84 -6.57 17.12 8.88
C ARG A 84 -7.27 16.37 10.02
N ASP A 85 -7.77 15.17 9.74
CA ASP A 85 -8.52 14.33 10.68
C ASP A 85 -8.09 12.86 10.54
N ARG A 86 -8.52 11.99 11.47
CA ARG A 86 -8.09 10.58 11.49
C ARG A 86 -8.35 9.85 10.17
N ARG A 87 -9.46 10.14 9.50
CA ARG A 87 -9.86 9.49 8.27
C ARG A 87 -9.02 9.97 7.09
N THR A 88 -8.80 11.29 6.96
CA THR A 88 -7.93 11.82 5.90
C THR A 88 -6.46 11.49 6.12
N ARG A 89 -6.00 11.37 7.38
CA ARG A 89 -4.64 10.89 7.70
C ARG A 89 -4.43 9.45 7.26
N ALA A 90 -5.38 8.57 7.57
CA ALA A 90 -5.38 7.20 7.04
C ALA A 90 -5.46 7.19 5.51
N GLY A 91 -6.27 8.07 4.92
CA GLY A 91 -6.41 8.19 3.46
C GLY A 91 -5.09 8.56 2.76
N TYR A 92 -4.39 9.58 3.25
CA TYR A 92 -3.08 9.96 2.71
C TYR A 92 -2.00 8.91 3.00
N GLY A 93 -2.03 8.26 4.17
CA GLY A 93 -1.11 7.17 4.47
C GLY A 93 -1.27 5.97 3.53
N LEU A 94 -2.50 5.54 3.27
CA LEU A 94 -2.80 4.45 2.33
C LEU A 94 -2.54 4.86 0.87
N LEU A 95 -2.81 6.12 0.50
CA LEU A 95 -2.41 6.64 -0.80
C LEU A 95 -0.89 6.54 -0.98
N ALA A 96 -0.12 7.01 0.00
CA ALA A 96 1.33 6.97 -0.04
C ALA A 96 1.83 5.52 -0.12
N PHE A 97 1.30 4.63 0.72
CA PHE A 97 1.66 3.20 0.72
C PHE A 97 1.39 2.58 -0.66
N GLY A 98 0.17 2.72 -1.18
CA GLY A 98 -0.20 2.08 -2.43
C GLY A 98 0.58 2.62 -3.64
N LEU A 99 0.83 3.93 -3.69
CA LEU A 99 1.68 4.51 -4.74
C LEU A 99 3.13 4.04 -4.61
N TRP A 100 3.67 4.03 -3.39
CA TRP A 100 5.01 3.55 -3.12
C TRP A 100 5.19 2.10 -3.59
N ASP A 101 4.25 1.22 -3.24
CA ASP A 101 4.29 -0.21 -3.56
C ASP A 101 4.22 -0.47 -5.08
N ILE A 102 3.32 0.24 -5.79
CA ILE A 102 3.22 0.11 -7.25
C ILE A 102 4.48 0.63 -7.93
N PHE A 103 4.94 1.83 -7.56
CA PHE A 103 6.09 2.44 -8.21
C PHE A 103 7.41 1.75 -7.86
N TYR A 104 7.48 1.09 -6.71
CA TYR A 104 8.61 0.23 -6.36
C TYR A 104 8.83 -0.83 -7.45
N TYR A 105 7.78 -1.52 -7.89
CA TYR A 105 7.89 -2.49 -8.99
C TYR A 105 8.14 -1.84 -10.36
N VAL A 106 7.56 -0.66 -10.62
CA VAL A 106 7.80 0.10 -11.87
C VAL A 106 9.28 0.45 -12.00
N PHE A 107 9.95 0.84 -10.91
CA PHE A 107 11.37 1.20 -10.92
C PHE A 107 12.30 0.00 -10.75
N LEU A 108 11.87 -1.03 -10.01
CA LEU A 108 12.64 -2.27 -9.89
C LEU A 108 12.81 -2.95 -11.25
N LYS A 109 11.79 -2.88 -12.12
CA LYS A 109 11.81 -3.48 -13.46
C LYS A 109 13.01 -3.06 -14.31
N PRO A 110 13.26 -1.77 -14.58
CA PRO A 110 14.44 -1.34 -15.33
C PRO A 110 15.75 -1.52 -14.55
N LEU A 111 15.74 -1.45 -13.22
CA LEU A 111 16.96 -1.54 -12.41
C LEU A 111 17.50 -2.97 -12.30
N THR A 112 16.62 -3.97 -12.20
CA THR A 112 17.03 -5.37 -11.93
C THR A 112 16.41 -6.38 -12.91
N SER A 113 15.71 -5.93 -13.95
CA SER A 113 14.92 -6.78 -14.87
C SER A 113 13.78 -7.58 -14.21
N TRP A 114 13.43 -7.24 -12.97
CA TRP A 114 12.45 -7.94 -12.14
C TRP A 114 11.28 -7.02 -11.77
N PRO A 115 10.02 -7.48 -11.78
CA PRO A 115 9.56 -8.83 -12.11
C PRO A 115 9.45 -9.05 -13.63
N ARG A 116 9.60 -10.27 -14.12
CA ARG A 116 9.41 -10.62 -15.55
C ARG A 116 7.94 -10.65 -15.92
N SER A 117 7.09 -11.11 -14.99
CA SER A 117 5.64 -11.14 -15.09
C SER A 117 5.00 -10.73 -13.75
N LEU A 118 3.73 -10.31 -13.77
CA LEU A 118 2.99 -10.04 -12.52
C LEU A 118 2.75 -11.30 -11.68
N LEU A 119 2.97 -12.50 -12.22
CA LEU A 119 2.82 -13.76 -11.48
C LEU A 119 4.13 -14.23 -10.83
N ASP A 120 5.23 -13.50 -11.05
CA ASP A 120 6.50 -13.84 -10.44
C ASP A 120 6.47 -13.61 -8.93
N TRP A 121 7.10 -14.50 -8.19
CA TRP A 121 7.15 -14.50 -6.73
C TRP A 121 8.17 -13.51 -6.19
N ASP A 122 7.73 -12.62 -5.30
CA ASP A 122 8.64 -11.72 -4.61
C ASP A 122 8.49 -11.81 -3.09
N VAL A 123 9.49 -11.31 -2.38
CA VAL A 123 9.44 -11.03 -0.95
C VAL A 123 8.93 -9.61 -0.78
N LEU A 124 7.74 -9.48 -0.20
CA LEU A 124 7.02 -8.21 -0.13
C LEU A 124 7.48 -7.38 1.06
N PHE A 125 7.61 -8.04 2.20
CA PHE A 125 8.08 -7.51 3.49
C PHE A 125 8.66 -8.68 4.31
N LEU A 126 9.54 -8.39 5.25
CA LEU A 126 10.11 -9.30 6.24
C LEU A 126 9.40 -9.21 7.61
N LEU A 127 8.66 -8.13 7.87
CA LEU A 127 7.95 -7.89 9.13
C LEU A 127 6.50 -8.38 9.13
N PRO A 128 6.01 -9.05 10.20
CA PRO A 128 6.77 -9.65 11.31
C PRO A 128 7.45 -10.97 10.93
N LEU A 129 7.01 -11.57 9.82
CA LEU A 129 7.60 -12.73 9.15
C LEU A 129 7.70 -12.40 7.65
N PRO A 130 8.51 -13.12 6.87
CA PRO A 130 8.57 -12.93 5.42
C PRO A 130 7.21 -13.14 4.73
N TRP A 131 6.79 -12.14 3.96
CA TRP A 131 5.58 -12.14 3.15
C TRP A 131 5.97 -12.53 1.75
N TRP A 132 5.49 -13.69 1.31
CA TRP A 132 5.74 -14.18 -0.04
C TRP A 132 4.48 -14.15 -0.86
N GLY A 133 4.58 -13.66 -2.10
CA GLY A 133 3.46 -13.71 -3.01
C GLY A 133 3.83 -13.31 -4.43
N PRO A 134 2.98 -13.68 -5.42
CA PRO A 134 3.06 -13.15 -6.77
C PRO A 134 2.86 -11.64 -6.77
N VAL A 135 3.64 -10.87 -7.54
CA VAL A 135 3.57 -9.38 -7.58
C VAL A 135 2.15 -8.83 -7.85
N ALA A 136 1.31 -9.55 -8.59
CA ALA A 136 -0.07 -9.18 -8.83
C ALA A 136 -0.88 -9.00 -7.53
N ALA A 137 -0.59 -9.80 -6.48
CA ALA A 137 -1.30 -9.75 -5.21
C ALA A 137 -1.08 -8.41 -4.45
N PRO A 138 0.13 -8.00 -4.06
CA PRO A 138 0.36 -6.70 -3.42
C PRO A 138 -0.09 -5.53 -4.30
N VAL A 139 0.21 -5.55 -5.61
CA VAL A 139 -0.23 -4.51 -6.55
C VAL A 139 -1.75 -4.35 -6.54
N SER A 140 -2.52 -5.45 -6.48
CA SER A 140 -3.98 -5.39 -6.40
C SER A 140 -4.51 -4.77 -5.09
N VAL A 141 -3.79 -4.97 -3.98
CA VAL A 141 -4.11 -4.35 -2.67
C VAL A 141 -3.72 -2.88 -2.70
N ALA A 142 -2.56 -2.55 -3.23
CA ALA A 142 -2.08 -1.19 -3.41
C ALA A 142 -3.06 -0.35 -4.24
N LEU A 143 -3.65 -0.91 -5.31
CA LEU A 143 -4.70 -0.26 -6.08
C LEU A 143 -5.93 0.09 -5.24
N LEU A 144 -6.39 -0.82 -4.36
CA LEU A 144 -7.48 -0.54 -3.42
C LEU A 144 -7.10 0.59 -2.44
N MET A 145 -5.87 0.59 -1.95
CA MET A 145 -5.35 1.63 -1.05
C MET A 145 -5.32 3.00 -1.74
N VAL A 146 -4.78 3.09 -2.96
CA VAL A 146 -4.75 4.32 -3.76
C VAL A 146 -6.16 4.83 -4.05
N LEU A 147 -7.07 3.93 -4.45
CA LEU A 147 -8.44 4.29 -4.76
C LEU A 147 -9.18 4.81 -3.52
N TRP A 148 -9.12 4.08 -2.41
CA TRP A 148 -9.75 4.51 -1.16
C TRP A 148 -9.16 5.82 -0.64
N GLY A 149 -7.82 5.92 -0.60
CA GLY A 149 -7.10 7.10 -0.15
C GLY A 149 -7.44 8.33 -0.99
N SER A 150 -7.53 8.17 -2.31
CA SER A 150 -7.96 9.24 -3.22
C SER A 150 -9.41 9.66 -2.98
N LEU A 151 -10.34 8.70 -2.85
CA LEU A 151 -11.75 9.01 -2.59
C LEU A 151 -11.92 9.77 -1.27
N VAL A 152 -11.28 9.32 -0.20
CA VAL A 152 -11.42 9.92 1.14
C VAL A 152 -10.77 11.30 1.23
N THR A 153 -9.67 11.53 0.52
CA THR A 153 -8.93 12.80 0.60
C THR A 153 -9.46 13.86 -0.37
N GLN A 154 -9.97 13.44 -1.54
CA GLN A 154 -10.43 14.37 -2.59
C GLN A 154 -11.91 14.70 -2.49
N LEU A 155 -12.73 13.84 -1.89
CA LEU A 155 -14.16 14.11 -1.75
C LEU A 155 -14.43 15.03 -0.55
N PRO A 156 -15.20 16.11 -0.74
CA PRO A 156 -15.56 16.99 0.36
C PRO A 156 -16.43 16.25 1.39
N PRO A 157 -16.40 16.62 2.68
CA PRO A 157 -17.17 15.94 3.74
C PRO A 157 -18.67 15.84 3.43
N GLN A 158 -19.23 16.83 2.72
CA GLN A 158 -20.63 16.84 2.29
C GLN A 158 -20.97 15.73 1.28
N ARG A 159 -19.97 15.18 0.55
CA ARG A 159 -20.13 13.98 -0.30
C ARG A 159 -19.94 12.67 0.47
N LEU A 160 -19.38 12.72 1.67
CA LEU A 160 -19.11 11.57 2.55
C LEU A 160 -20.09 11.53 3.73
N GLN A 161 -21.36 11.93 3.51
CA GLN A 161 -22.37 12.19 4.54
C GLN A 161 -22.68 11.00 5.47
N ARG A 162 -22.47 9.75 5.02
CA ARG A 162 -22.66 8.56 5.85
C ARG A 162 -21.33 7.93 6.19
N SER A 163 -20.98 7.97 7.47
CA SER A 163 -19.94 7.13 8.03
C SER A 163 -20.24 5.66 7.68
N PRO A 164 -19.22 4.90 7.24
CA PRO A 164 -19.41 3.47 7.03
C PRO A 164 -19.91 2.79 8.31
N PRO A 165 -20.87 1.85 8.19
CA PRO A 165 -21.30 1.08 9.34
C PRO A 165 -20.12 0.30 9.92
N GLY A 166 -20.11 0.05 11.24
CA GLY A 166 -19.01 -0.66 11.91
C GLY A 166 -18.66 -1.99 11.25
N LEU A 167 -19.66 -2.66 10.67
CA LEU A 167 -19.48 -3.89 9.88
C LEU A 167 -18.47 -3.73 8.73
N VAL A 168 -18.45 -2.61 8.01
CA VAL A 168 -17.48 -2.39 6.92
C VAL A 168 -16.05 -2.44 7.45
N TRP A 169 -15.80 -1.85 8.62
CA TRP A 169 -14.47 -1.89 9.24
C TRP A 169 -14.11 -3.29 9.74
N VAL A 170 -15.07 -4.03 10.31
CA VAL A 170 -14.86 -5.43 10.73
C VAL A 170 -14.53 -6.31 9.52
N LEU A 171 -15.28 -6.19 8.42
CA LEU A 171 -15.02 -6.93 7.18
C LEU A 171 -13.65 -6.56 6.60
N THR A 172 -13.31 -5.27 6.57
CA THR A 172 -11.99 -4.81 6.12
C THR A 172 -10.87 -5.41 6.98
N ALA A 173 -11.00 -5.36 8.31
CA ALA A 173 -10.01 -5.91 9.22
C ALA A 173 -9.84 -7.42 9.04
N LEU A 174 -10.94 -8.15 8.88
CA LEU A 174 -10.91 -9.58 8.56
C LEU A 174 -10.20 -9.85 7.23
N GLY A 175 -10.47 -9.04 6.20
CA GLY A 175 -9.78 -9.11 4.92
C GLY A 175 -8.28 -8.87 5.04
N VAL A 176 -7.86 -7.87 5.81
CA VAL A 176 -6.43 -7.59 6.09
C VAL A 176 -5.77 -8.78 6.79
N VAL A 177 -6.36 -9.27 7.89
CA VAL A 177 -5.82 -10.43 8.63
C VAL A 177 -5.70 -11.65 7.73
N LEU A 178 -6.71 -11.90 6.88
CA LEU A 178 -6.70 -13.02 5.97
C LEU A 178 -5.64 -12.88 4.86
N ALA A 179 -5.46 -11.68 4.30
CA ALA A 179 -4.42 -11.42 3.30
C ALA A 179 -3.03 -11.60 3.91
N LEU A 180 -2.80 -11.06 5.11
CA LEU A 180 -1.56 -11.23 5.88
C LEU A 180 -1.29 -12.72 6.15
N TYR A 181 -2.30 -13.48 6.55
CA TYR A 181 -2.17 -14.93 6.72
C TYR A 181 -1.75 -15.61 5.41
N VAL A 182 -2.37 -15.27 4.28
CA VAL A 182 -2.02 -15.87 2.98
C VAL A 182 -0.56 -15.59 2.60
N PHE A 183 -0.10 -14.35 2.77
CA PHE A 183 1.29 -13.98 2.47
C PHE A 183 2.31 -14.64 3.40
N MET A 184 1.93 -14.86 4.67
CA MET A 184 2.81 -15.47 5.68
C MET A 184 2.62 -16.98 5.83
N ALA A 185 1.69 -17.63 5.11
CA ALA A 185 1.28 -19.00 5.38
C ALA A 185 2.46 -19.99 5.38
N ASP A 186 3.34 -19.89 4.38
CA ASP A 186 4.54 -20.72 4.30
C ASP A 186 5.56 -20.38 5.38
N ALA A 187 5.74 -19.10 5.71
CA ALA A 187 6.63 -18.65 6.78
C ALA A 187 6.15 -19.13 8.16
N ILE A 188 4.84 -19.07 8.44
CA ILE A 188 4.22 -19.57 9.68
C ILE A 188 4.44 -21.08 9.82
N ARG A 189 4.28 -21.84 8.73
CA ARG A 189 4.51 -23.29 8.73
C ARG A 189 5.97 -23.65 9.03
N VAL A 190 6.91 -22.86 8.52
CA VAL A 190 8.35 -23.15 8.61
C VAL A 190 9.01 -22.52 9.85
N ALA A 191 8.44 -21.46 10.42
CA ALA A 191 8.99 -20.74 11.57
C ALA A 191 9.40 -21.64 12.76
N PRO A 192 8.65 -22.71 13.13
CA PRO A 192 9.06 -23.62 14.21
C PRO A 192 10.37 -24.38 13.95
N GLN A 193 10.83 -24.46 12.70
CA GLN A 193 12.04 -25.18 12.28
C GLN A 193 13.31 -24.33 12.42
N GLY A 194 13.17 -23.06 12.85
CA GLY A 194 14.29 -22.15 13.13
C GLY A 194 14.63 -21.20 11.98
N ARG A 195 15.57 -20.28 12.27
CA ARG A 195 15.93 -19.15 11.39
C ARG A 195 16.49 -19.58 10.04
N GLN A 196 17.28 -20.65 10.00
CA GLN A 196 17.87 -21.16 8.76
C GLN A 196 16.81 -21.71 7.79
N ALA A 197 15.74 -22.32 8.32
CA ALA A 197 14.64 -22.80 7.49
C ALA A 197 13.84 -21.64 6.86
N LEU A 198 13.65 -20.55 7.60
CA LEU A 198 13.04 -19.32 7.08
C LEU A 198 13.89 -18.65 5.99
N GLN A 199 15.23 -18.66 6.13
CA GLN A 199 16.14 -18.07 5.14
C GLN A 199 16.16 -18.84 3.81
N ASN A 200 15.93 -20.16 3.88
CA ASN A 200 15.90 -21.05 2.72
C ASN A 200 14.48 -21.26 2.16
N LEU A 201 13.48 -20.55 2.68
CA LEU A 201 12.09 -20.70 2.26
C LEU A 201 11.91 -20.18 0.83
N LEU A 202 11.48 -21.07 -0.08
CA LEU A 202 11.07 -20.74 -1.44
C LEU A 202 9.68 -21.32 -1.70
N PRO A 203 8.61 -20.49 -1.57
CA PRO A 203 7.25 -20.94 -1.78
C PRO A 203 6.99 -21.31 -3.25
N THR A 204 6.13 -22.30 -3.46
CA THR A 204 5.80 -22.80 -4.81
C THR A 204 4.32 -22.64 -5.17
N ARG A 205 3.44 -22.37 -4.20
CA ARG A 205 1.99 -22.29 -4.41
C ARG A 205 1.40 -21.11 -3.65
N PHE A 206 0.62 -20.29 -4.35
CA PHE A 206 -0.11 -19.17 -3.76
C PHE A 206 -1.61 -19.49 -3.73
N ASN A 207 -2.25 -19.28 -2.58
CA ASN A 207 -3.68 -19.58 -2.40
C ASN A 207 -4.55 -18.42 -2.94
N TRP A 208 -4.72 -18.38 -4.26
CA TRP A 208 -5.48 -17.34 -4.96
C TRP A 208 -6.94 -17.25 -4.54
N LEU A 209 -7.59 -18.37 -4.20
CA LEU A 209 -8.98 -18.37 -3.76
C LEU A 209 -9.13 -17.66 -2.42
N LEU A 210 -8.29 -18.01 -1.44
CA LEU A 210 -8.32 -17.38 -0.12
C LEU A 210 -7.91 -15.91 -0.20
N PHE A 211 -6.91 -15.60 -1.04
CA PHE A 211 -6.54 -14.22 -1.33
C PHE A 211 -7.69 -13.44 -1.98
N GLY A 212 -8.42 -14.02 -2.92
CA GLY A 212 -9.59 -13.40 -3.55
C GLY A 212 -10.68 -13.06 -2.54
N CYS A 213 -10.97 -13.96 -1.60
CA CYS A 213 -11.88 -13.68 -0.49
C CYS A 213 -11.37 -12.52 0.38
N ALA A 214 -10.09 -12.52 0.74
CA ALA A 214 -9.47 -11.44 1.50
C ALA A 214 -9.56 -10.09 0.77
N TRP A 215 -9.26 -10.08 -0.53
CA TRP A 215 -9.33 -8.89 -1.38
C TRP A 215 -10.74 -8.32 -1.48
N LEU A 216 -11.76 -9.17 -1.65
CA LEU A 216 -13.16 -8.75 -1.68
C LEU A 216 -13.59 -8.10 -0.36
N LEU A 217 -13.16 -8.67 0.77
CA LEU A 217 -13.40 -8.09 2.10
C LEU A 217 -12.70 -6.73 2.27
N MET A 218 -11.46 -6.60 1.81
CA MET A 218 -10.71 -5.32 1.82
C MET A 218 -11.29 -4.27 0.86
N ALA A 219 -12.01 -4.68 -0.19
CA ALA A 219 -12.65 -3.76 -1.14
C ALA A 219 -13.93 -3.11 -0.58
N THR A 220 -14.50 -3.63 0.51
CA THR A 220 -15.77 -3.15 1.09
C THR A 220 -15.84 -1.63 1.35
N PRO A 221 -14.82 -0.93 1.91
CA PRO A 221 -14.90 0.51 2.15
C PRO A 221 -14.86 1.31 0.84
N VAL A 222 -14.16 0.83 -0.19
CA VAL A 222 -14.18 1.43 -1.53
C VAL A 222 -15.57 1.29 -2.15
N LEU A 223 -16.11 0.08 -2.16
CA LEU A 223 -17.43 -0.21 -2.72
C LEU A 223 -18.52 0.64 -2.04
N HIS A 224 -18.47 0.73 -0.71
CA HIS A 224 -19.39 1.57 0.06
C HIS A 224 -19.34 3.04 -0.38
N LEU A 225 -18.16 3.60 -0.64
CA LEU A 225 -18.02 4.97 -1.14
C LEU A 225 -18.52 5.12 -2.58
N LEU A 226 -18.17 4.20 -3.47
CA LEU A 226 -18.63 4.24 -4.86
C LEU A 226 -20.17 4.15 -4.95
N ILE A 227 -20.79 3.30 -4.13
CA ILE A 227 -22.26 3.17 -4.05
C ILE A 227 -22.90 4.47 -3.52
N GLN A 228 -22.28 5.16 -2.55
CA GLN A 228 -22.79 6.45 -2.08
C GLN A 228 -22.73 7.53 -3.18
N LEU A 229 -21.70 7.50 -4.02
CA LEU A 229 -21.55 8.43 -5.13
C LEU A 229 -22.60 8.21 -6.23
N THR A 230 -22.94 6.96 -6.54
CA THR A 230 -23.93 6.63 -7.58
C THR A 230 -25.37 6.85 -7.14
N ARG A 231 -25.68 6.71 -5.85
CA ARG A 231 -27.05 6.87 -5.32
C ARG A 231 -27.52 8.32 -5.18
N ARG A 232 -26.69 9.33 -5.44
CA ARG A 232 -27.13 10.73 -5.50
C ARG A 232 -27.56 11.12 -6.91
N GLN A 233 -28.87 11.18 -7.14
CA GLN A 233 -29.46 11.85 -8.30
C GLN A 233 -29.12 13.36 -8.30
N PRO A 234 -29.09 14.02 -9.48
CA PRO A 234 -28.94 15.48 -9.57
C PRO A 234 -30.04 16.18 -8.77
N ALA A 235 -29.71 17.29 -8.11
CA ALA A 235 -30.69 18.11 -7.41
C ALA A 235 -31.89 18.41 -8.32
N GLN A 236 -33.12 18.25 -7.79
CA GLN A 236 -34.33 18.73 -8.46
C GLN A 236 -34.15 20.21 -8.80
N PRO A 237 -34.48 20.67 -10.02
CA PRO A 237 -34.50 22.10 -10.32
C PRO A 237 -35.47 22.76 -9.35
N THR A 238 -35.00 23.77 -8.64
CA THR A 238 -35.82 24.61 -7.77
C THR A 238 -36.99 25.12 -8.61
N ALA A 239 -38.22 24.68 -8.30
CA ALA A 239 -39.40 25.22 -8.95
C ALA A 239 -39.44 26.72 -8.65
N SER A 240 -39.19 27.54 -9.68
CA SER A 240 -39.48 28.96 -9.66
C SER A 240 -40.97 29.12 -9.39
N GLN A 241 -41.32 29.59 -8.19
CA GLN A 241 -42.66 30.11 -7.92
C GLN A 241 -42.80 31.42 -8.72
N PRO A 242 -43.79 31.54 -9.62
CA PRO A 242 -44.22 32.85 -10.09
C PRO A 242 -45.11 33.48 -9.01
N GLU A 243 -44.74 34.69 -8.57
CA GLU A 243 -45.67 35.63 -7.95
C GLU A 243 -46.74 36.10 -8.96
#